data_AF-T1C0G3-F1
#
_entry.id   AF-T1C0G3-F1
#
_cell.length_a   1.000
_cell.length_b   1.000
_cell.length_c   1.000
_cell.angle_alpha   90.00
_cell.angle_beta   90.00
_cell.angle_gamma   90.00
#
_symmetry.space_group_name_H-M   'P 1'
#
loop_
_entity.id
_entity.type
_entity.pdbx_description
1 polymer ?
#
loop_
_entity_poly.entity_id
_entity_poly.type
_entity_poly.pdbx_seq_one_letter_code
_entity_poly.pdbx_strand_id
1 'polypeptide(L)' 'APVMLKNVERIEGLLFVYFLALLTESLIEREIRNNMKKEGRNSIQIYPEFRSCESPTTDRVLGDFSMVQMNW' A
#
# COMPACT_ATOMS: atom_id res chain seq x y z
N ALA A 1 9.96 -18.37 5.57
CA ALA A 1 9.71 -19.36 6.64
C ALA A 1 8.28 -19.89 6.50
N PRO A 2 7.99 -21.19 6.74
CA PRO A 2 6.64 -21.73 6.64
C PRO A 2 5.73 -21.20 7.77
N VAL A 3 4.47 -20.89 7.45
CA VAL A 3 3.45 -20.50 8.44
C VAL A 3 2.66 -21.76 8.83
N MET A 4 2.94 -22.31 10.00
CA MET A 4 2.27 -23.52 10.50
C MET A 4 1.00 -23.15 11.27
N LEU A 5 -0.16 -23.38 10.66
CA LEU A 5 -1.48 -23.10 11.26
C LEU A 5 -2.08 -24.38 11.83
N LYS A 6 -2.56 -24.31 13.08
CA LYS A 6 -2.99 -25.48 13.86
C LYS A 6 -4.28 -26.14 13.35
N ASN A 7 -5.17 -25.35 12.76
CA ASN A 7 -6.49 -25.79 12.30
C ASN A 7 -6.98 -24.91 11.13
N VAL A 8 -8.04 -25.37 10.47
CA VAL A 8 -8.58 -24.74 9.26
C VAL A 8 -9.14 -23.35 9.54
N GLU A 9 -9.77 -23.13 10.71
CA GLU A 9 -10.35 -21.82 11.05
C GLU A 9 -9.29 -20.71 11.12
N ARG A 10 -8.05 -21.06 11.49
CA ARG A 10 -6.92 -20.10 11.47
C ARG A 10 -6.48 -19.76 10.05
N ILE A 11 -6.61 -20.69 9.11
CA ILE A 11 -6.33 -20.43 7.69
C ILE A 11 -7.35 -19.42 7.16
N GLU A 12 -8.63 -19.64 7.42
CA GLU A 12 -9.71 -18.74 7.03
C GLU A 12 -9.54 -17.35 7.64
N GLY A 13 -9.25 -17.27 8.95
CA GLY A 13 -9.00 -16.01 9.63
C GLY A 13 -7.79 -15.25 9.06
N LEU A 14 -6.69 -15.95 8.76
CA LEU A 14 -5.53 -15.33 8.14
C LEU A 14 -5.84 -14.80 6.74
N LEU A 15 -6.53 -15.59 5.91
CA LEU A 15 -6.95 -15.19 4.57
C LEU A 15 -7.89 -13.99 4.61
N PHE A 16 -8.81 -13.95 5.58
CA PHE A 16 -9.71 -12.82 5.77
C PHE A 16 -8.95 -11.53 6.12
N VAL A 17 -8.03 -11.59 7.09
CA VAL A 17 -7.20 -10.41 7.43
C VAL A 17 -6.32 -9.98 6.26
N TYR A 18 -5.74 -10.94 5.53
CA TYR A 18 -4.96 -10.66 4.33
C TYR A 18 -5.81 -9.96 3.25
N PHE A 19 -7.04 -10.43 3.04
CA PHE A 19 -7.98 -9.77 2.13
C PHE A 19 -8.29 -8.34 2.58
N LEU A 20 -8.52 -8.10 3.87
CA LEU A 20 -8.74 -6.75 4.40
C LEU A 20 -7.53 -5.83 4.19
N ALA A 21 -6.31 -6.36 4.35
CA ALA A 21 -5.09 -5.62 4.06
C ALA A 21 -5.04 -5.21 2.57
N LEU A 22 -5.22 -6.17 1.65
CA LEU A 22 -5.26 -5.90 0.20
C LEU A 22 -6.37 -4.91 -0.19
N LEU A 23 -7.55 -5.02 0.43
CA LEU A 23 -8.66 -4.09 0.20
C LEU A 23 -8.27 -2.68 0.63
N THR A 24 -7.65 -2.55 1.80
CA THR A 24 -7.20 -1.26 2.34
C THR A 24 -6.13 -0.65 1.43
N GLU A 25 -5.13 -1.42 1.03
CA GLU A 25 -4.10 -1.00 0.07
C GLU A 25 -4.71 -0.55 -1.25
N SER A 26 -5.67 -1.31 -1.78
CA SER A 26 -6.35 -0.96 -3.04
C SER A 26 -7.13 0.36 -2.95
N LEU A 27 -7.74 0.64 -1.79
CA LEU A 27 -8.45 1.89 -1.55
C LEU A 27 -7.49 3.08 -1.47
N ILE A 28 -6.36 2.93 -0.77
CA ILE A 28 -5.32 3.97 -0.67
C ILE A 28 -4.78 4.29 -2.07
N GLU A 29 -4.38 3.28 -2.84
CA GLU A 29 -3.89 3.51 -4.21
C GLU A 29 -4.93 4.16 -5.12
N ARG A 30 -6.20 3.75 -4.98
CA ARG A 30 -7.30 4.34 -5.75
C ARG A 30 -7.44 5.82 -5.43
N GLU A 31 -7.37 6.19 -4.16
CA GLU A 31 -7.46 7.59 -3.73
C GLU A 31 -6.31 8.42 -4.30
N ILE A 32 -5.09 7.89 -4.25
CA ILE A 32 -3.91 8.56 -4.82
C ILE A 32 -4.08 8.75 -6.33
N ARG A 33 -4.43 7.69 -7.08
CA ARG A 33 -4.64 7.78 -8.53
C ARG A 33 -5.79 8.71 -8.91
N ASN A 34 -6.85 8.78 -8.09
CA ASN A 34 -7.95 9.73 -8.30
C ASN A 34 -7.49 11.17 -8.12
N ASN A 35 -6.68 11.45 -7.09
CA ASN A 35 -6.12 12.79 -6.88
C ASN A 35 -5.10 13.16 -7.97
N MET A 36 -4.26 12.22 -8.40
CA MET A 36 -3.37 12.42 -9.57
C MET A 36 -4.16 12.85 -10.80
N LYS A 37 -5.26 12.16 -11.13
CA LYS A 37 -6.15 12.53 -12.24
C LYS A 37 -6.78 13.91 -12.04
N LYS A 38 -7.27 14.20 -10.83
CA LYS A 38 -7.87 15.49 -10.49
C LYS A 38 -6.89 16.66 -10.66
N GLU A 39 -5.62 16.44 -10.34
CA GLU A 39 -4.55 17.43 -10.47
C GLU A 39 -3.90 17.46 -11.87
N GLY A 40 -4.34 16.61 -12.80
CA GLY A 40 -3.73 16.49 -14.13
C GLY A 40 -2.29 15.94 -14.12
N ARG A 41 -1.93 15.21 -13.05
CA ARG A 41 -0.59 14.62 -12.89
C ARG A 41 -0.60 13.18 -13.39
N ASN A 42 0.24 12.90 -14.39
CA ASN A 42 0.42 11.55 -14.92
C ASN A 42 1.39 10.70 -14.10
N SER A 43 2.24 11.34 -13.29
CA SER A 43 3.20 10.64 -12.43
C SER A 43 3.54 11.45 -11.18
N ILE A 44 4.05 10.75 -10.17
CA ILE A 44 4.60 11.33 -8.93
C ILE A 44 6.01 10.80 -8.68
N GLN A 45 6.85 11.60 -8.01
CA GLN A 45 8.24 11.25 -7.70
C GLN A 45 8.34 10.68 -6.27
N ILE A 46 7.94 9.42 -6.10
CA ILE A 46 7.93 8.71 -4.80
C ILE A 46 9.13 7.77 -4.61
N TYR A 47 10.07 7.81 -5.54
CA TYR A 47 11.30 7.02 -5.45
C TYR A 47 12.43 7.93 -4.97
N PRO A 48 13.36 7.44 -4.11
CA PRO A 48 14.50 8.22 -3.65
C PRO A 48 15.34 8.82 -4.79
N GLU A 49 15.41 8.13 -5.92
CA GLU A 49 16.08 8.58 -7.14
C GLU A 49 15.27 9.56 -8.02
N PHE A 50 14.15 10.09 -7.52
CA PHE A 50 13.25 11.03 -8.22
C PHE A 50 12.69 10.54 -9.56
N ARG A 51 12.66 9.22 -9.78
CA ARG A 51 12.06 8.62 -10.96
C ARG A 51 10.55 8.85 -10.99
N SER A 52 10.01 9.08 -12.17
CA SER A 52 8.55 9.19 -12.38
C SER A 52 7.85 7.87 -12.08
N CYS A 53 6.82 7.90 -11.24
CA CYS A 53 5.94 6.77 -10.95
C CYS A 53 4.52 7.07 -11.47
N GLU A 54 4.09 6.34 -12.50
CA GLU A 54 2.76 6.48 -13.09
C GLU A 54 1.68 5.68 -12.35
N SER A 55 2.08 4.62 -11.66
CA SER A 55 1.20 3.69 -10.95
C SER A 55 1.74 3.45 -9.54
N PRO A 56 1.49 4.38 -8.60
CA PRO A 56 1.95 4.24 -7.22
C PRO A 56 1.24 3.10 -6.52
N THR A 57 2.01 2.29 -5.78
CA THR A 57 1.49 1.23 -4.90
C THR A 57 1.49 1.68 -3.45
N THR A 58 0.60 1.13 -2.63
CA THR A 58 0.52 1.51 -1.20
C THR A 58 1.84 1.26 -0.48
N ASP A 59 2.48 0.12 -0.70
CA ASP A 59 3.79 -0.19 -0.12
C ASP A 59 4.85 0.87 -0.44
N ARG A 60 4.91 1.33 -1.70
CA ARG A 60 5.87 2.38 -2.10
C ARG A 60 5.55 3.72 -1.46
N VAL A 61 4.28 4.09 -1.47
CA VAL A 61 3.81 5.36 -0.89
C VAL A 61 4.12 5.40 0.59
N LEU A 62 3.75 4.36 1.34
CA LEU A 62 4.04 4.27 2.78
C LEU A 62 5.55 4.17 3.06
N GLY A 63 6.30 3.49 2.19
CA GLY A 63 7.76 3.42 2.27
C GLY A 63 8.44 4.79 2.19
N ASP A 64 7.89 5.72 1.41
CA ASP A 64 8.39 7.11 1.34
C ASP A 64 8.23 7.85 2.69
N PHE A 65 7.19 7.52 3.46
CA PHE A 65 6.98 8.03 4.81
C PHE A 65 7.80 7.33 5.90
N SER A 66 8.57 6.28 5.58
CA SER A 66 9.34 5.52 6.60
C SER A 66 10.41 6.36 7.31
N MET A 67 10.87 7.45 6.68
CA MET A 67 11.81 8.42 7.27
C MET A 67 11.09 9.55 8.03
N VAL A 68 9.76 9.59 8.00
CA VAL A 68 8.96 10.61 8.69
C VAL A 68 8.73 10.16 10.12
N GLN A 69 9.45 10.78 11.04
CA GLN A 69 9.26 10.54 12.47
C GLN A 69 7.95 11.22 12.93
N MET A 70 6.94 10.40 13.22
CA MET A 70 5.67 10.88 13.77
C MET A 70 5.87 11.24 15.24
N ASN A 71 6.14 12.51 15.51
CA ASN A 71 6.16 13.04 16.87
C ASN A 71 4.72 13.23 17.34
N TRP A 72 4.28 12.38 18.28
CA TRP A 72 3.01 12.52 19.00
C TRP A 72 3.23 13.21 20.34
#